data_AF-A0A2V9BEU5-F1
#
_entry.id   AF-A0A2V9BEU5-F1
#
_cell.length_a   1.000
_cell.length_b   1.000
_cell.length_c   1.000
_cell.angle_alpha   90.00
_cell.angle_beta   90.00
_cell.angle_gamma   90.00
#
_symmetry.space_group_name_H-M   'P 1'
#
loop_
_entity.id
_entity.type
_entity.pdbx_description
1 polymer ?
#
loop_
_entity_poly.entity_id
_entity_poly.type
_entity_poly.pdbx_seq_one_letter_code
_entity_poly.pdbx_strand_id
1 'polypeptide(L)'
;MWRFVSLLAILIASPAINWCDTVQFTVAPANIGTPIQGPVDFDLFSSGLNGTVLAGQSLSLDLLLDNDVLARLFLIDPGTFGIGLDIHTNAGVFPGFAGPTTGYLLDANGNQFGGTQVAGRAAGDDGTFGMGLVSFTLGNLGGAQAIDISGVHFDTSLPTNGFVITDAQLRFSFNTATDRAEFGTAQQLPEPSTKGLTLAGALVIALTAWRSRRKQLVL
;
A
#
# COMPACT_ATOMS: atom_id res chain seq x y z
N MET A 1 11.24 23.39 -59.70
CA MET A 1 9.91 23.60 -59.09
C MET A 1 9.48 22.27 -58.51
N TRP A 2 9.84 22.03 -57.25
CA TRP A 2 8.95 22.17 -56.09
C TRP A 2 8.13 20.88 -55.88
N ARG A 3 8.72 19.98 -55.09
CA ARG A 3 8.15 18.78 -54.46
C ARG A 3 6.92 19.16 -53.63
N PHE A 4 5.77 18.49 -53.68
CA PHE A 4 4.90 18.41 -52.48
C PHE A 4 4.01 17.14 -52.49
N VAL A 5 4.37 16.20 -51.61
CA VAL A 5 3.50 15.51 -50.61
C VAL A 5 2.34 14.68 -51.18
N SER A 6 2.40 13.34 -51.29
CA SER A 6 2.54 12.30 -50.24
C SER A 6 1.67 12.51 -49.00
N LEU A 7 0.34 12.40 -49.15
CA LEU A 7 -0.59 12.21 -48.04
C LEU A 7 -0.61 10.73 -47.64
N LEU A 8 0.32 10.34 -46.77
CA LEU A 8 0.23 9.11 -46.01
C LEU A 8 -0.70 9.41 -44.81
N ALA A 9 -1.93 8.94 -44.87
CA ALA A 9 -2.84 8.97 -43.72
C ALA A 9 -2.33 7.97 -42.68
N ILE A 10 -1.57 8.46 -41.69
CA ILE A 10 -1.30 7.71 -40.47
C ILE A 10 -2.56 7.82 -39.62
N LEU A 11 -3.46 6.86 -39.78
CA LEU A 11 -4.50 6.62 -38.79
C LEU A 11 -3.79 6.04 -37.55
N ILE A 12 -3.37 6.91 -36.63
CA ILE A 12 -2.96 6.47 -35.29
C ILE A 12 -4.25 6.04 -34.59
N ALA A 13 -4.66 4.80 -34.81
CA ALA A 13 -5.44 4.11 -33.80
C ALA A 13 -4.49 3.97 -32.62
N SER A 14 -4.52 4.93 -31.67
CA SER A 14 -3.83 4.78 -30.40
C SER A 14 -4.42 3.53 -29.76
N PRO A 15 -3.70 2.39 -29.68
CA PRO A 15 -4.17 1.34 -28.80
C PRO A 15 -4.30 1.98 -27.42
N ALA A 16 -5.40 1.74 -26.71
CA ALA A 16 -5.44 2.03 -25.28
C ALA A 16 -4.23 1.29 -24.69
N ILE A 17 -3.18 2.05 -24.36
CA ILE A 17 -1.97 1.49 -23.75
C ILE A 17 -2.44 1.09 -22.36
N ASN A 18 -2.73 -0.20 -22.19
CA ASN A 18 -2.82 -0.79 -20.86
C ASN A 18 -1.41 -0.72 -20.29
N TRP A 19 -1.21 0.23 -19.39
CA TRP A 19 0.07 0.37 -18.71
C TRP A 19 0.04 -0.52 -17.48
N CYS A 20 0.86 -1.57 -17.48
CA CYS A 20 1.20 -2.30 -16.28
C CYS A 20 2.47 -1.67 -15.73
N ASP A 21 2.38 -1.10 -14.53
CA ASP A 21 3.52 -0.43 -13.92
C ASP A 21 3.64 -0.75 -12.43
N THR A 22 4.87 -0.73 -11.95
CA THR A 22 5.18 -0.86 -10.53
C THR A 22 5.61 0.49 -10.00
N VAL A 23 4.85 1.03 -9.05
CA VAL A 23 5.15 2.31 -8.40
C VAL A 23 5.63 2.03 -6.99
N GLN A 24 6.87 2.45 -6.70
CA GLN A 24 7.47 2.24 -5.39
C GLN A 24 7.22 3.45 -4.47
N PHE A 25 6.90 3.16 -3.22
CA PHE A 25 6.68 4.13 -2.14
C PHE A 25 7.71 3.91 -1.04
N THR A 26 8.52 4.93 -0.76
CA THR A 26 9.59 4.83 0.22
C THR A 26 9.07 5.16 1.62
N VAL A 27 9.27 4.24 2.56
CA VAL A 27 9.04 4.49 3.99
C VAL A 27 10.24 5.23 4.56
N ALA A 28 10.00 6.38 5.19
CA ALA A 28 11.07 7.13 5.83
C ALA A 28 11.75 6.29 6.93
N PRO A 29 13.10 6.30 7.05
CA PRO A 29 13.82 5.48 8.03
C PRO A 29 13.35 5.66 9.48
N ALA A 30 12.87 6.84 9.86
CA ALA A 30 12.34 7.12 11.20
C ALA A 30 11.06 6.33 11.53
N ASN A 31 10.33 5.88 10.51
CA ASN A 31 9.08 5.13 10.65
C ASN A 31 9.31 3.61 10.65
N ILE A 32 10.53 3.14 10.35
CA ILE A 32 10.87 1.72 10.39
C ILE A 32 10.95 1.23 11.84
N GLY A 33 10.22 0.17 12.17
CA GLY A 33 10.13 -0.39 13.52
C GLY A 33 9.33 0.46 14.51
N THR A 34 8.78 1.60 14.08
CA THR A 34 7.95 2.49 14.89
C THR A 34 6.47 2.17 14.60
N PRO A 35 5.66 1.81 15.62
CA PRO A 35 4.24 1.61 15.41
C PRO A 35 3.52 2.90 15.03
N ILE A 36 2.80 2.88 13.92
CA ILE A 36 1.85 3.91 13.51
C ILE A 36 0.47 3.47 13.99
N GLN A 37 -0.03 4.08 15.06
CA GLN A 37 -1.28 3.70 15.72
C GLN A 37 -2.38 4.70 15.42
N GLY A 38 -3.58 4.20 15.13
CA GLY A 38 -4.74 5.04 14.86
C GLY A 38 -5.29 5.79 16.10
N PRO A 39 -6.25 6.70 15.89
CA PRO A 39 -6.79 7.11 14.60
C PRO A 39 -5.83 8.06 13.86
N VAL A 40 -5.44 7.71 12.62
CA VAL A 40 -4.47 8.47 11.83
C VAL A 40 -4.54 8.09 10.35
N ASP A 41 -4.28 9.07 9.49
CA ASP A 41 -3.89 8.85 8.09
C ASP A 41 -2.37 8.94 7.99
N PHE A 42 -1.76 7.92 7.38
CA PHE A 42 -0.33 7.85 7.16
C PHE A 42 -0.03 7.75 5.68
N ASP A 43 0.64 8.78 5.16
CA ASP A 43 0.90 8.95 3.74
C ASP A 43 2.35 8.61 3.40
N LEU A 44 2.52 7.80 2.37
CA LEU A 44 3.78 7.56 1.70
C LEU A 44 3.75 8.22 0.33
N PHE A 45 4.88 8.75 -0.11
CA PHE A 45 4.95 9.57 -1.32
C PHE A 45 5.78 8.85 -2.39
N SER A 46 5.39 9.03 -3.66
CA SER A 46 6.15 8.54 -4.81
C SER A 46 6.09 9.54 -5.95
N SER A 47 7.22 9.68 -6.64
CA SER A 47 7.31 10.41 -7.90
C SER A 47 7.18 9.50 -9.13
N GLY A 48 6.91 8.20 -8.93
CA GLY A 48 6.93 7.21 -10.02
C GLY A 48 5.91 7.47 -11.14
N LEU A 49 4.81 8.17 -10.83
CA LEU A 49 3.79 8.56 -11.81
C LEU A 49 3.98 9.97 -12.38
N ASN A 50 4.98 10.73 -11.92
CA ASN A 50 5.14 12.13 -12.29
C ASN A 50 5.39 12.30 -13.79
N GLY A 51 4.75 13.31 -14.39
CA GLY A 51 4.83 13.57 -15.83
C GLY A 51 3.84 12.76 -16.66
N THR A 52 3.11 11.82 -16.07
CA THR A 52 2.04 11.08 -16.76
C THR A 52 0.88 12.01 -17.11
N VAL A 53 0.47 12.01 -18.37
CA VAL A 53 -0.68 12.78 -18.86
C VAL A 53 -1.98 11.99 -18.65
N LEU A 54 -3.03 12.65 -18.18
CA LEU A 54 -4.37 12.09 -18.03
C LEU A 54 -5.09 12.03 -19.39
N ALA A 55 -4.97 10.91 -20.09
CA ALA A 55 -5.48 10.70 -21.44
C ALA A 55 -6.55 9.59 -21.54
N GLY A 56 -7.17 9.20 -20.42
CA GLY A 56 -8.16 8.11 -20.42
C GLY A 56 -7.59 6.70 -20.46
N GLN A 57 -6.27 6.55 -20.36
CA GLN A 57 -5.60 5.27 -20.42
C GLN A 57 -5.98 4.37 -19.24
N SER A 58 -6.07 3.06 -19.51
CA SER A 58 -6.21 2.04 -18.48
C SER A 58 -4.87 1.78 -17.80
N LEU A 59 -4.92 1.63 -16.48
CA LEU A 59 -3.78 1.34 -15.63
C LEU A 59 -4.02 0.07 -14.84
N SER A 60 -2.97 -0.74 -14.72
CA SER A 60 -2.87 -1.87 -13.81
C SER A 60 -1.61 -1.64 -12.98
N LEU A 61 -1.79 -1.21 -11.74
CA LEU A 61 -0.73 -0.65 -10.90
C LEU A 61 -0.44 -1.57 -9.72
N ASP A 62 0.81 -2.00 -9.60
CA ASP A 62 1.34 -2.54 -8.36
C ASP A 62 2.02 -1.43 -7.56
N LEU A 63 1.38 -1.00 -6.47
CA LEU A 63 1.91 0.02 -5.58
C LEU A 63 2.67 -0.67 -4.44
N LEU A 64 4.00 -0.72 -4.55
CA LEU A 64 4.86 -1.49 -3.65
C LEU A 64 5.59 -0.59 -2.65
N LEU A 65 5.84 -1.11 -1.46
CA LEU A 65 6.78 -0.53 -0.51
C LEU A 65 8.22 -0.80 -0.98
N ASP A 66 9.05 0.22 -0.95
CA ASP A 66 10.43 0.17 -1.46
C ASP A 66 11.40 -0.53 -0.49
N ASN A 67 12.56 -0.98 -0.99
CA ASN A 67 13.66 -1.59 -0.22
C ASN A 67 13.29 -2.84 0.60
N ASP A 68 12.47 -3.74 0.04
CA ASP A 68 11.99 -4.97 0.70
C ASP A 68 11.26 -4.70 2.03
N VAL A 69 10.73 -3.49 2.21
CA VAL A 69 9.94 -3.11 3.37
C VAL A 69 8.54 -3.71 3.23
N LEU A 70 8.03 -4.24 4.33
CA LEU A 70 6.66 -4.70 4.48
C LEU A 70 5.93 -3.80 5.46
N ALA A 71 4.61 -3.71 5.32
CA ALA A 71 3.72 -3.19 6.35
C ALA A 71 3.07 -4.36 7.08
N ARG A 72 3.38 -4.53 8.36
CA ARG A 72 2.62 -5.40 9.24
C ARG A 72 1.41 -4.63 9.78
N LEU A 73 0.23 -5.01 9.33
CA LEU A 73 -1.03 -4.45 9.80
C LEU A 73 -1.56 -5.30 10.95
N PHE A 74 -1.90 -4.67 12.06
CA PHE A 74 -2.64 -5.26 13.16
C PHE A 74 -4.04 -4.67 13.17
N LEU A 75 -5.03 -5.46 12.75
CA LEU A 75 -6.40 -5.00 12.52
C LEU A 75 -7.35 -5.75 13.46
N ILE A 76 -7.89 -5.06 14.45
CA ILE A 76 -8.93 -5.59 15.34
C ILE A 76 -10.29 -5.52 14.65
N ASP A 77 -10.57 -4.42 13.95
CA ASP A 77 -11.73 -4.28 13.09
C ASP A 77 -11.30 -3.90 11.67
N PRO A 78 -11.05 -4.89 10.79
CA PRO A 78 -10.64 -4.63 9.41
C PRO A 78 -11.60 -3.72 8.64
N GLY A 79 -12.89 -3.66 9.00
CA GLY A 79 -13.88 -2.83 8.31
C GLY A 79 -13.62 -1.33 8.45
N THR A 80 -12.74 -0.94 9.37
CA THR A 80 -12.36 0.45 9.63
C THR A 80 -11.02 0.84 9.01
N PHE A 81 -10.28 -0.12 8.46
CA PHE A 81 -9.03 0.11 7.76
C PHE A 81 -9.28 0.51 6.30
N GLY A 82 -8.51 1.48 5.81
CA GLY A 82 -8.49 1.88 4.42
C GLY A 82 -7.07 1.92 3.86
N ILE A 83 -6.95 1.60 2.58
CA ILE A 83 -5.73 1.90 1.81
C ILE A 83 -6.13 2.56 0.49
N GLY A 84 -5.47 3.66 0.14
CA GLY A 84 -5.82 4.44 -1.03
C GLY A 84 -4.62 5.03 -1.75
N LEU A 85 -4.83 5.33 -3.03
CA LEU A 85 -3.92 6.10 -3.86
C LEU A 85 -4.55 7.46 -4.15
N ASP A 86 -3.93 8.52 -3.67
CA ASP A 86 -4.23 9.90 -4.03
C ASP A 86 -3.22 10.41 -5.06
N ILE A 87 -3.73 10.97 -6.16
CA ILE A 87 -2.95 11.49 -7.28
C ILE A 87 -3.14 12.99 -7.35
N HIS A 88 -2.04 13.72 -7.32
CA HIS A 88 -2.00 15.15 -7.47
C HIS A 88 -1.64 15.51 -8.89
N THR A 89 -2.26 16.56 -9.41
CA THR A 89 -2.06 17.01 -10.78
C THR A 89 -1.81 18.50 -10.84
N ASN A 90 -1.36 18.97 -12.00
CA ASN A 90 -1.22 20.40 -12.27
C ASN A 90 -2.56 21.13 -12.55
N ALA A 91 -3.71 20.47 -12.37
CA ALA A 91 -5.01 21.00 -12.77
C ALA A 91 -5.44 22.25 -12.01
N GLY A 92 -5.12 22.36 -10.70
CA GLY A 92 -5.61 23.46 -9.84
C GLY A 92 -7.14 23.61 -9.80
N VAL A 93 -7.86 22.64 -10.37
CA VAL A 93 -9.32 22.52 -10.51
C VAL A 93 -9.66 21.03 -10.55
N PHE A 94 -10.95 20.69 -10.50
CA PHE A 94 -11.45 19.32 -10.64
C PHE A 94 -10.85 18.56 -11.85
N PRO A 95 -9.99 17.52 -11.62
CA PRO A 95 -9.34 16.77 -12.67
C PRO A 95 -10.17 15.57 -13.14
N GLY A 96 -11.43 15.42 -12.70
CA GLY A 96 -12.24 14.25 -13.00
C GLY A 96 -11.96 13.07 -12.08
N PHE A 97 -12.90 12.11 -12.06
CA PHE A 97 -12.74 10.86 -11.32
C PHE A 97 -11.95 9.85 -12.13
N ALA A 98 -11.23 8.98 -11.44
CA ALA A 98 -10.78 7.71 -12.02
C ALA A 98 -11.98 6.92 -12.58
N GLY A 99 -11.72 6.09 -13.59
CA GLY A 99 -12.69 5.12 -14.12
C GLY A 99 -13.11 4.09 -13.07
N PRO A 100 -14.00 3.13 -13.38
CA PRO A 100 -14.31 2.05 -12.46
C PRO A 100 -13.02 1.38 -11.97
N THR A 101 -12.85 1.28 -10.65
CA THR A 101 -11.61 0.79 -10.04
C THR A 101 -11.87 -0.49 -9.26
N THR A 102 -11.00 -1.46 -9.45
CA THR A 102 -10.89 -2.65 -8.60
C THR A 102 -9.48 -2.76 -8.00
N GLY A 103 -9.33 -3.49 -6.90
CA GLY A 103 -8.03 -3.71 -6.30
C GLY A 103 -8.00 -4.79 -5.23
N TYR A 104 -6.81 -5.12 -4.77
CA TYR A 104 -6.55 -6.10 -3.71
C TYR A 104 -5.20 -5.80 -3.03
N LEU A 105 -4.98 -6.33 -1.82
CA LEU A 105 -3.70 -6.21 -1.14
C LEU A 105 -2.69 -7.19 -1.74
N LEU A 106 -1.40 -6.86 -1.65
CA LEU A 106 -0.32 -7.76 -2.03
C LEU A 106 0.32 -8.35 -0.77
N ASP A 107 0.42 -9.68 -0.70
CA ASP A 107 1.09 -10.37 0.41
C ASP A 107 2.59 -10.03 0.47
N ALA A 108 3.28 -10.53 1.49
CA ALA A 108 4.71 -10.31 1.66
C ALA A 108 5.58 -10.77 0.47
N ASN A 109 5.07 -11.63 -0.41
CA ASN A 109 5.76 -12.11 -1.60
C ASN A 109 5.27 -11.43 -2.89
N GLY A 110 4.39 -10.43 -2.79
CA GLY A 110 3.81 -9.72 -3.92
C GLY A 110 2.65 -10.45 -4.62
N ASN A 111 2.11 -11.52 -4.04
CA ASN A 111 0.93 -12.19 -4.60
C ASN A 111 -0.36 -11.52 -4.10
N GLN A 112 -1.46 -11.72 -4.82
CA GLN A 112 -2.77 -11.29 -4.35
C GLN A 112 -3.09 -11.87 -2.97
N PHE A 113 -3.37 -10.98 -2.02
CA PHE A 113 -3.88 -11.28 -0.69
C PHE A 113 -5.33 -10.83 -0.57
N GLY A 114 -6.18 -11.78 -0.19
CA GLY A 114 -7.62 -11.58 -0.09
C GLY A 114 -8.32 -11.46 -1.44
N GLY A 115 -9.61 -11.12 -1.38
CA GLY A 115 -10.45 -11.01 -2.56
C GLY A 115 -10.34 -9.64 -3.23
N THR A 116 -10.46 -9.61 -4.56
CA THR A 116 -10.61 -8.37 -5.32
C THR A 116 -11.85 -7.60 -4.86
N GLN A 117 -11.68 -6.30 -4.65
CA GLN A 117 -12.71 -5.39 -4.16
C GLN A 117 -12.97 -4.30 -5.19
N VAL A 118 -14.19 -3.76 -5.18
CA VAL A 118 -14.49 -2.49 -5.86
C VAL A 118 -13.98 -1.35 -4.98
N ALA A 119 -13.17 -0.47 -5.56
CA ALA A 119 -12.63 0.67 -4.83
C ALA A 119 -13.60 1.87 -4.86
N GLY A 120 -13.62 2.64 -3.77
CA GLY A 120 -14.15 3.98 -3.74
C GLY A 120 -13.30 4.91 -4.62
N ARG A 121 -13.90 6.01 -5.10
CA ARG A 121 -13.24 6.98 -5.97
C ARG A 121 -13.63 8.39 -5.54
N ALA A 122 -12.67 9.30 -5.55
CA ALA A 122 -12.86 10.69 -5.16
C ALA A 122 -12.07 11.62 -6.09
N ALA A 123 -12.50 12.87 -6.17
CA ALA A 123 -11.80 13.94 -6.87
C ALA A 123 -12.14 15.28 -6.23
N GLY A 124 -11.14 16.15 -6.09
CA GLY A 124 -11.23 17.45 -5.45
C GLY A 124 -11.07 18.60 -6.43
N ASP A 125 -11.58 19.77 -6.06
CA ASP A 125 -11.45 21.02 -6.82
C ASP A 125 -10.03 21.63 -6.75
N ASP A 126 -9.09 20.96 -6.09
CA ASP A 126 -7.69 21.35 -5.93
C ASP A 126 -6.75 20.67 -6.93
N GLY A 127 -7.28 19.85 -7.85
CA GLY A 127 -6.48 19.09 -8.81
C GLY A 127 -6.08 17.70 -8.32
N THR A 128 -6.71 17.20 -7.26
CA THR A 128 -6.51 15.84 -6.77
C THR A 128 -7.60 14.89 -7.23
N PHE A 129 -7.24 13.62 -7.44
CA PHE A 129 -8.20 12.51 -7.52
C PHE A 129 -7.59 11.26 -6.91
N GLY A 130 -8.43 10.34 -6.45
CA GLY A 130 -7.94 9.16 -5.76
C GLY A 130 -8.90 7.98 -5.83
N MET A 131 -8.37 6.85 -5.38
CA MET A 131 -9.09 5.59 -5.28
C MET A 131 -8.70 4.86 -3.99
N GLY A 132 -9.64 4.14 -3.38
CA GLY A 132 -9.37 3.49 -2.09
C GLY A 132 -10.17 2.22 -1.84
N LEU A 133 -9.52 1.24 -1.23
CA LEU A 133 -10.12 0.02 -0.70
C LEU A 133 -10.48 0.23 0.77
N VAL A 134 -11.76 0.08 1.11
CA VAL A 134 -12.29 0.36 2.46
C VAL A 134 -13.26 -0.73 2.94
N SER A 135 -13.28 -1.90 2.30
CA SER A 135 -14.25 -2.97 2.56
C SER A 135 -13.58 -4.25 3.06
N PHE A 136 -12.52 -4.11 3.85
CA PHE A 136 -11.83 -5.25 4.42
C PHE A 136 -12.67 -5.92 5.49
N THR A 137 -12.64 -7.26 5.50
CA THR A 137 -13.29 -8.09 6.52
C THR A 137 -12.31 -9.15 6.95
N LEU A 138 -12.48 -9.70 8.16
CA LEU A 138 -11.67 -10.83 8.61
C LEU A 138 -11.71 -11.99 7.61
N GLY A 139 -12.87 -12.27 7.01
CA GLY A 139 -13.00 -13.31 5.99
C GLY A 139 -12.20 -13.02 4.72
N ASN A 140 -12.20 -11.76 4.24
CA ASN A 140 -11.39 -11.35 3.10
C ASN A 140 -9.88 -11.50 3.40
N LEU A 141 -9.47 -11.20 4.62
CA LEU A 141 -8.06 -11.28 5.06
C LEU A 141 -7.65 -12.67 5.59
N GLY A 142 -8.35 -13.73 5.19
CA GLY A 142 -8.01 -15.11 5.56
C GLY A 142 -8.14 -15.43 7.06
N GLY A 143 -8.87 -14.62 7.82
CA GLY A 143 -9.06 -14.75 9.27
C GLY A 143 -7.90 -14.25 10.12
N ALA A 144 -6.86 -13.65 9.52
CA ALA A 144 -5.69 -13.18 10.24
C ALA A 144 -5.92 -11.84 10.94
N GLN A 145 -5.45 -11.71 12.18
CA GLN A 145 -5.49 -10.46 12.96
C GLN A 145 -4.22 -9.60 12.77
N ALA A 146 -3.16 -10.23 12.24
CA ALA A 146 -1.93 -9.57 11.84
C ALA A 146 -1.55 -10.06 10.44
N ILE A 147 -1.32 -9.15 9.51
CA ILE A 147 -0.99 -9.45 8.12
C ILE A 147 0.21 -8.63 7.68
N ASP A 148 1.09 -9.24 6.90
CA ASP A 148 2.20 -8.56 6.27
C ASP A 148 1.86 -8.33 4.79
N ILE A 149 1.88 -7.08 4.38
CA ILE A 149 1.66 -6.69 2.98
C ILE A 149 2.89 -6.01 2.41
N SER A 150 3.16 -6.27 1.14
CA SER A 150 4.18 -5.56 0.36
C SER A 150 3.62 -4.34 -0.36
N GLY A 151 2.29 -4.24 -0.48
CA GLY A 151 1.66 -3.20 -1.26
C GLY A 151 0.17 -3.42 -1.52
N VAL A 152 -0.33 -2.74 -2.55
CA VAL A 152 -1.71 -2.84 -3.05
C VAL A 152 -1.73 -2.77 -4.56
N HIS A 153 -2.63 -3.53 -5.18
CA HIS A 153 -2.88 -3.50 -6.61
C HIS A 153 -4.15 -2.70 -6.92
N PHE A 154 -4.12 -1.91 -8.00
CA PHE A 154 -5.30 -1.24 -8.57
C PHE A 154 -5.37 -1.42 -10.08
N ASP A 155 -6.55 -1.83 -10.56
CA ASP A 155 -6.95 -1.73 -11.97
C ASP A 155 -7.94 -0.57 -12.12
N THR A 156 -7.65 0.38 -13.01
CA THR A 156 -8.50 1.55 -13.25
C THR A 156 -8.26 2.17 -14.63
N SER A 157 -8.86 3.33 -14.89
CA SER A 157 -8.45 4.23 -15.96
C SER A 157 -8.32 5.65 -15.45
N LEU A 158 -7.37 6.40 -16.01
CA LEU A 158 -7.22 7.82 -15.65
C LEU A 158 -8.35 8.68 -16.23
N PRO A 159 -8.59 9.88 -15.67
CA PRO A 159 -9.41 10.89 -16.31
C PRO A 159 -8.90 11.25 -17.73
N THR A 160 -9.77 11.85 -18.56
CA THR A 160 -9.44 12.25 -19.94
C THR A 160 -9.55 13.77 -20.11
N ASN A 161 -8.53 14.50 -19.67
CA ASN A 161 -8.52 15.97 -19.72
C ASN A 161 -7.16 16.60 -20.04
N GLY A 162 -6.09 15.79 -20.13
CA GLY A 162 -4.76 16.26 -20.50
C GLY A 162 -3.95 16.89 -19.37
N PHE A 163 -4.43 16.89 -18.11
CA PHE A 163 -3.61 17.30 -16.97
C PHE A 163 -2.45 16.32 -16.75
N VAL A 164 -1.46 16.76 -15.96
CA VAL A 164 -0.23 16.01 -15.72
C VAL A 164 -0.11 15.68 -14.24
N ILE A 165 0.22 14.44 -13.93
CA ILE A 165 0.50 13.98 -12.56
C ILE A 165 1.78 14.64 -12.05
N THR A 166 1.72 15.17 -10.84
CA THR A 166 2.84 15.87 -10.16
C THR A 166 3.30 15.16 -8.89
N ASP A 167 2.44 14.35 -8.27
CA ASP A 167 2.75 13.57 -7.08
C ASP A 167 1.74 12.43 -6.90
N ALA A 168 2.16 11.36 -6.24
CA ALA A 168 1.31 10.23 -5.87
C ALA A 168 1.51 9.86 -4.40
N GLN A 169 0.41 9.60 -3.69
CA GLN A 169 0.39 9.29 -2.27
C GLN A 169 -0.33 7.98 -2.00
N LEU A 170 0.36 7.04 -1.37
CA LEU A 170 -0.22 5.82 -0.83
C LEU A 170 -0.62 6.09 0.62
N ARG A 171 -1.91 6.19 0.88
CA ARG A 171 -2.50 6.48 2.19
C ARG A 171 -2.93 5.21 2.90
N PHE A 172 -2.51 5.07 4.15
CA PHE A 172 -3.05 4.10 5.10
C PHE A 172 -3.95 4.83 6.09
N SER A 173 -5.23 4.45 6.15
CA SER A 173 -6.22 5.06 7.05
C SER A 173 -6.58 4.10 8.16
N PHE A 174 -6.25 4.47 9.40
CA PHE A 174 -6.63 3.75 10.61
C PHE A 174 -7.67 4.56 11.36
N ASN A 175 -8.90 4.03 11.50
CA ASN A 175 -9.99 4.76 12.14
C ASN A 175 -10.25 4.33 13.60
N THR A 176 -9.52 3.34 14.11
CA THR A 176 -9.62 2.90 15.51
C THR A 176 -8.32 3.11 16.26
N ALA A 177 -8.42 3.33 17.57
CA ALA A 177 -7.25 3.51 18.44
C ALA A 177 -6.42 2.23 18.63
N THR A 178 -6.92 1.08 18.20
CA THR A 178 -6.30 -0.21 18.43
C THR A 178 -5.62 -0.78 17.20
N ASP A 179 -6.03 -0.33 16.02
CA ASP A 179 -5.38 -0.68 14.78
C ASP A 179 -4.04 0.06 14.64
N ARG A 180 -3.07 -0.63 14.06
CA ARG A 180 -1.75 -0.04 13.82
C ARG A 180 -1.04 -0.73 12.67
N ALA A 181 -0.07 -0.03 12.10
CA ALA A 181 0.95 -0.59 11.22
C ALA A 181 2.34 -0.53 11.85
N GLU A 182 3.17 -1.52 11.54
CA GLU A 182 4.62 -1.48 11.77
C GLU A 182 5.31 -1.74 10.43
N PHE A 183 6.24 -0.87 10.03
CA PHE A 183 6.99 -1.02 8.80
C PHE A 183 8.37 -1.61 9.06
N GLY A 184 8.82 -2.54 8.22
CA GLY A 184 10.17 -3.08 8.29
C GLY A 184 10.39 -4.23 7.32
N THR A 185 11.64 -4.66 7.19
CA THR A 185 11.98 -5.90 6.48
C THR A 185 11.42 -7.12 7.21
N ALA A 186 11.32 -8.25 6.51
CA ALA A 186 10.87 -9.52 7.11
C ALA A 186 11.67 -9.90 8.38
N GLN A 187 12.97 -9.58 8.44
CA GLN A 187 13.81 -9.83 9.61
C GLN A 187 13.53 -8.86 10.76
N GLN A 188 13.10 -7.63 10.46
CA GLN A 188 12.76 -6.60 11.45
C GLN A 188 11.35 -6.76 12.01
N LEU A 189 10.49 -7.53 11.34
CA LEU A 189 9.12 -7.83 11.75
C LEU A 189 9.03 -9.27 12.31
N PRO A 190 9.54 -9.55 13.52
CA PRO A 190 9.53 -10.91 14.08
C PRO A 190 8.10 -11.43 14.25
N GLU A 191 7.86 -12.70 13.94
CA GLU A 191 6.50 -13.25 13.93
C GLU A 191 5.74 -12.98 15.25
N PRO A 192 4.41 -12.77 15.19
CA PRO A 192 3.59 -12.57 16.39
C PRO A 192 3.77 -13.69 17.45
N SER A 193 4.09 -14.91 17.00
CA SER A 193 4.31 -16.11 17.82
C SER A 193 5.64 -16.12 18.59
N THR A 194 6.65 -15.35 18.17
CA THR A 194 8.02 -15.44 18.73
C THR A 194 8.16 -14.72 20.07
N LYS A 195 7.28 -13.76 20.39
CA LYS A 195 7.26 -13.10 21.72
C LYS A 195 6.90 -14.08 22.84
N GLY A 196 6.03 -15.06 22.57
CA GLY A 196 5.70 -16.13 23.52
C GLY A 196 6.87 -17.09 23.77
N LEU A 197 7.62 -17.42 22.72
CA LEU A 197 8.78 -18.32 22.79
C LEU A 197 10.00 -17.69 23.48
N THR A 198 10.22 -16.38 23.29
CA THR A 198 11.29 -15.65 24.00
C THR A 198 10.98 -15.51 25.50
N LEU A 199 9.72 -15.26 25.87
CA LEU A 199 9.28 -15.28 27.27
C LEU A 199 9.40 -16.68 27.89
N ALA A 200 8.99 -17.73 27.17
CA ALA A 200 9.15 -19.11 27.62
C ALA A 200 10.63 -19.49 27.81
N GLY A 201 11.49 -19.10 26.86
CA GLY A 201 12.93 -19.31 26.94
C GLY A 201 13.57 -18.60 28.14
N ALA A 202 13.21 -17.33 28.38
CA ALA A 202 13.69 -16.57 29.53
C ALA A 202 13.22 -17.18 30.87
N LEU A 203 11.97 -17.68 30.92
CA LEU A 203 11.43 -18.35 32.10
C LEU A 203 12.15 -19.66 32.40
N VAL A 204 12.44 -20.46 31.38
CA VAL A 204 13.21 -21.71 31.51
C VAL A 204 14.60 -21.42 32.05
N ILE A 205 15.30 -20.43 31.49
CA ILE A 205 16.64 -20.02 31.96
C ILE A 205 16.59 -19.58 33.43
N ALA A 206 15.63 -18.72 33.79
CA ALA A 206 15.44 -18.25 35.17
C ALA A 206 15.13 -19.40 36.14
N LEU A 207 14.28 -20.36 35.74
CA LEU A 207 13.96 -21.55 36.54
C LEU A 207 15.18 -22.46 36.72
N THR A 208 16.00 -22.68 35.68
CA THR A 208 17.26 -23.44 35.81
C THR A 208 18.28 -22.74 36.69
N ALA A 209 18.43 -21.41 36.57
CA ALA A 209 19.34 -20.63 37.41
C ALA A 209 18.91 -20.59 38.89
N TRP A 210 17.60 -20.58 39.15
CA TRP A 210 17.08 -20.65 40.51
C TRP A 210 17.26 -22.05 41.14
N ARG A 211 17.05 -23.10 40.34
CA ARG A 211 17.23 -24.49 40.78
C ARG A 211 18.69 -24.82 41.09
N SER A 212 19.65 -24.26 40.35
CA SER A 212 21.08 -24.44 40.63
C SER A 212 21.53 -23.71 41.90
N ARG A 213 21.03 -22.50 42.16
CA ARG A 213 21.32 -21.76 43.42
C ARG A 213 20.75 -22.44 44.67
N ARG A 214 19.55 -23.03 44.60
CA ARG A 214 18.99 -23.79 45.73
C ARG A 214 19.83 -25.01 46.10
N LYS A 215 20.45 -25.69 45.13
CA LYS A 215 21.32 -26.84 45.40
C LYS A 215 22.65 -26.45 46.09
N GLN A 216 23.08 -25.20 45.97
CA GLN A 216 24.31 -24.71 46.62
C GLN A 216 24.11 -24.23 48.07
N LEU A 217 22.86 -24.05 48.52
CA LEU A 217 22.52 -23.56 49.86
C LEU A 217 22.17 -24.68 50.87
N VAL A 218 22.31 -25.95 50.47
CA VAL A 218 21.98 -27.14 51.30
C VAL A 218 23.25 -27.95 51.63
N LEU A 219 24.40 -27.28 51.78
CA LEU A 219 25.64 -27.86 52.29
C LEU A 219 26.12 -27.07 53.50
#